data_AF-A0A412WQ64-F1
#
_entry.id   AF-A0A412WQ64-F1
#
_cell.length_a   1.000
_cell.length_b   1.000
_cell.length_c   1.000
_cell.angle_alpha   90.00
_cell.angle_beta   90.00
_cell.angle_gamma   90.00
#
_symmetry.space_group_name_H-M   'P 1'
#
loop_
_entity.id
_entity.type
_entity.pdbx_description
1 polymer ?
#
loop_
_entity_poly.entity_id
_entity_poly.type
_entity_poly.pdbx_seq_one_letter_code
_entity_poly.pdbx_strand_id
1 'polypeptide(L)'
;MRIIIILIALSIFSCRSIQYVPVETVKTEKEYIDKIKRDSIYVRDSVFVLVKGDTVFRDKYHIVYRDRLMHDTVNISKTDSIAVPYPVEVVKNKVPSIMWWLIILLAAFSIPSVLKIIRFIRGKI
;
A
#
# COMPACT_ATOMS: atom_id res chain seq x y z
N MET A 1 7.78 -11.60 50.65
CA MET A 1 6.60 -12.13 49.94
C MET A 1 5.88 -11.09 49.07
N ARG A 2 5.42 -9.93 49.59
CA ARG A 2 4.68 -8.93 48.80
C ARG A 2 5.47 -8.29 47.63
N ILE A 3 6.75 -8.01 47.82
CA ILE A 3 7.62 -7.36 46.80
C ILE A 3 7.87 -8.28 45.60
N ILE A 4 8.01 -9.59 45.84
CA ILE A 4 8.25 -10.59 44.80
C ILE A 4 7.03 -10.72 43.89
N ILE A 5 5.81 -10.67 44.47
CA ILE A 5 4.56 -10.71 43.71
C ILE A 5 4.42 -9.49 42.79
N ILE A 6 4.82 -8.31 43.27
CA ILE A 6 4.78 -7.07 42.48
C ILE A 6 5.76 -7.15 41.30
N LEU A 7 6.97 -7.66 41.52
CA LEU A 7 7.99 -7.85 40.49
C LEU A 7 7.54 -8.82 39.39
N ILE A 8 6.89 -9.93 39.79
CA ILE A 8 6.33 -10.90 38.86
C ILE A 8 5.18 -10.29 38.04
N ALA A 9 4.27 -9.56 38.69
CA ALA A 9 3.17 -8.89 37.99
C ALA A 9 3.69 -7.89 36.93
N LEU A 10 4.69 -7.07 37.27
CA LEU A 10 5.33 -6.12 36.34
C LEU A 10 5.97 -6.82 35.12
N SER A 11 6.56 -8.00 35.32
CA SER A 11 7.20 -8.75 34.23
C SER A 11 6.19 -9.26 33.19
N ILE A 12 4.98 -9.63 33.63
CA ILE A 12 3.92 -10.15 32.74
C ILE A 12 3.33 -9.02 31.87
N PHE A 13 3.19 -7.81 32.42
CA PHE A 13 2.74 -6.63 31.66
C PHE A 13 3.80 -6.06 30.69
N SER A 14 5.08 -6.46 30.84
CA SER A 14 6.17 -6.01 29.97
C SER A 14 6.23 -6.74 28.62
N CYS A 15 5.57 -7.89 28.49
CA CYS A 15 5.65 -8.71 27.29
C CYS A 15 4.78 -8.10 26.17
N ARG A 16 5.38 -7.28 25.31
CA ARG A 16 4.69 -6.76 24.11
C ARG A 16 4.71 -7.81 23.00
N SER A 17 3.54 -8.24 22.55
CA SER A 17 3.40 -9.09 21.37
C SER A 17 3.80 -8.34 20.10
N ILE A 18 4.43 -9.05 19.16
CA ILE A 18 4.71 -8.54 17.81
C ILE A 18 3.37 -8.29 17.11
N GLN A 19 3.19 -7.09 16.58
CA GLN A 19 1.98 -6.70 15.86
C GLN A 19 2.21 -6.87 14.37
N TYR A 20 1.46 -7.79 13.74
CA TYR A 20 1.53 -8.02 12.31
C TYR A 20 0.55 -7.10 11.58
N VAL A 21 1.02 -6.43 10.54
CA VAL A 21 0.17 -5.62 9.66
C VAL A 21 -0.37 -6.54 8.56
N PRO A 22 -1.70 -6.60 8.33
CA PRO A 22 -2.25 -7.37 7.22
C PRO A 22 -1.80 -6.75 5.90
N VAL A 23 -1.18 -7.56 5.03
CA VAL A 23 -0.81 -7.16 3.68
C VAL A 23 -2.00 -7.39 2.76
N GLU A 24 -2.35 -6.40 1.94
CA GLU A 24 -3.41 -6.53 0.93
C GLU A 24 -3.04 -7.65 -0.06
N THR A 25 -3.85 -8.71 -0.11
CA THR A 25 -3.55 -9.94 -0.86
C THR A 25 -3.79 -9.81 -2.35
N VAL A 26 -4.69 -8.93 -2.77
CA VAL A 26 -5.05 -8.76 -4.18
C VAL A 26 -5.33 -7.29 -4.47
N LYS A 27 -4.30 -6.55 -4.90
CA LYS A 27 -4.51 -5.28 -5.59
C LYS A 27 -4.67 -5.61 -7.08
N THR A 28 -5.91 -5.68 -7.54
CA THR A 28 -6.19 -5.94 -8.96
C THR A 28 -5.88 -4.68 -9.77
N GLU A 29 -4.60 -4.35 -9.95
CA GLU A 29 -4.16 -3.34 -10.89
C GLU A 29 -4.25 -3.92 -12.30
N LYS A 30 -5.46 -3.96 -12.86
CA LYS A 30 -5.65 -4.27 -14.27
C LYS A 30 -5.33 -3.00 -15.08
N GLU A 31 -4.06 -2.70 -15.25
CA GLU A 31 -3.64 -1.84 -16.37
C GLU A 31 -3.72 -2.68 -17.64
N TYR A 32 -4.93 -2.81 -18.19
CA TYR A 32 -5.12 -3.36 -19.53
C TYR A 32 -4.61 -2.31 -20.52
N ILE A 33 -3.35 -2.41 -20.90
CA ILE A 33 -2.80 -1.62 -21.99
C ILE A 33 -3.05 -2.42 -23.28
N ASP A 34 -4.18 -2.17 -23.92
CA ASP A 34 -4.44 -2.67 -25.27
C ASP A 34 -3.41 -2.08 -26.23
N LYS A 35 -2.36 -2.85 -26.52
CA LYS A 35 -1.38 -2.48 -27.54
C LYS A 35 -1.93 -2.90 -28.89
N ILE A 36 -2.50 -1.95 -29.63
CA ILE A 36 -2.77 -2.13 -31.05
C ILE A 36 -1.43 -2.20 -31.77
N LYS A 37 -0.93 -3.41 -32.01
CA LYS A 37 0.28 -3.63 -32.81
C LYS A 37 -0.12 -3.70 -34.29
N ARG A 38 0.23 -2.66 -35.05
CA ARG A 38 0.06 -2.63 -36.51
C ARG A 38 1.18 -3.45 -37.16
N ASP A 39 0.83 -4.59 -37.74
CA ASP A 39 1.73 -5.30 -38.64
C ASP A 39 1.35 -4.90 -40.09
N SER A 40 2.25 -4.26 -40.83
CA SER A 40 2.07 -4.08 -42.27
C SER A 40 2.35 -5.41 -42.98
N ILE A 41 1.43 -5.84 -43.84
CA ILE A 41 1.68 -6.98 -44.74
C ILE A 41 1.88 -6.38 -46.14
N TYR A 42 3.04 -6.60 -46.73
CA TYR A 42 3.29 -6.22 -48.13
C TYR A 42 2.57 -7.21 -49.04
N VAL A 43 1.34 -6.87 -49.40
CA VAL A 43 0.53 -7.70 -50.30
C VAL A 43 0.74 -7.24 -51.74
N ARG A 44 1.22 -8.12 -52.62
CA ARG A 44 1.48 -7.85 -54.03
C ARG A 44 0.36 -8.44 -54.89
N ASP A 45 -0.74 -7.71 -55.04
CA ASP A 45 -1.93 -8.25 -55.72
C ASP A 45 -2.08 -7.81 -57.18
N SER A 46 -1.50 -6.66 -57.57
CA SER A 46 -1.47 -6.26 -58.99
C SER A 46 -0.36 -5.23 -59.24
N VAL A 47 0.29 -5.33 -60.40
CA VAL A 47 1.26 -4.31 -60.87
C VAL A 47 0.54 -3.47 -61.92
N PHE A 48 0.18 -2.23 -61.57
CA PHE A 48 -0.36 -1.29 -62.54
C PHE A 48 0.78 -0.72 -63.38
N VAL A 49 0.66 -0.83 -64.71
CA VAL A 49 1.64 -0.31 -65.67
C VAL A 49 0.93 0.61 -66.64
N LEU A 50 1.35 1.87 -66.67
CA LEU A 50 0.85 2.87 -67.60
C LEU A 50 1.96 3.23 -68.58
N VAL A 51 1.67 3.09 -69.88
CA VAL A 51 2.60 3.40 -70.97
C VAL A 51 2.15 4.67 -71.68
N LYS A 52 3.02 5.67 -71.76
CA LYS A 52 2.78 6.93 -72.49
C LYS A 52 3.98 7.24 -73.37
N GLY A 53 3.88 6.90 -74.65
CA GLY A 53 5.00 7.02 -75.59
C GLY A 53 6.18 6.16 -75.13
N ASP A 54 7.35 6.77 -75.01
CA ASP A 54 8.60 6.08 -74.63
C ASP A 54 8.75 5.87 -73.10
N THR A 55 7.83 6.41 -72.29
CA THR A 55 7.93 6.34 -70.83
C THR A 55 6.95 5.32 -70.25
N VAL A 56 7.46 4.45 -69.37
CA VAL A 56 6.68 3.44 -68.64
C VAL A 56 6.64 3.78 -67.15
N PHE A 57 5.43 3.98 -66.61
CA PHE A 57 5.20 4.19 -65.18
C PHE A 57 4.75 2.87 -64.56
N ARG A 58 5.45 2.44 -63.50
CA ARG A 58 5.18 1.18 -62.78
C ARG A 58 4.96 1.46 -61.31
N ASP A 59 3.73 1.22 -60.84
CA ASP A 59 3.45 1.23 -59.41
C ASP A 59 3.97 -0.05 -58.78
N LYS A 60 4.87 0.10 -57.80
CA LYS A 60 5.66 -1.01 -57.26
C LYS A 60 5.00 -1.66 -56.04
N TYR A 61 4.22 -0.91 -55.25
CA TYR A 61 3.70 -1.37 -53.97
C TYR A 61 2.33 -0.78 -53.63
N HIS A 62 1.45 -1.62 -53.07
CA HIS A 62 0.18 -1.24 -52.45
C HIS A 62 0.24 -1.63 -50.96
N ILE A 63 -0.16 -0.74 -50.06
CA ILE A 63 -0.08 -0.95 -48.60
C ILE A 63 -1.49 -1.26 -48.08
N VAL A 64 -1.68 -2.47 -47.56
CA VAL A 64 -2.93 -2.88 -46.89
C VAL A 64 -2.66 -3.02 -45.39
N TYR A 65 -3.48 -2.34 -44.58
CA TYR A 65 -3.41 -2.44 -43.12
C TYR A 65 -4.31 -3.57 -42.64
N ARG A 66 -3.80 -4.44 -41.78
CA ARG A 66 -4.58 -5.45 -41.07
C ARG A 66 -4.43 -5.26 -39.57
N ASP A 67 -5.48 -4.78 -38.92
CA ASP A 67 -5.52 -4.68 -37.47
C ASP A 67 -5.78 -6.07 -36.89
N ARG A 68 -4.83 -6.61 -36.11
CA ARG A 68 -5.03 -7.82 -35.30
C ARG A 68 -5.12 -7.41 -33.84
N LEU A 69 -6.27 -7.65 -33.22
CA LEU A 69 -6.40 -7.65 -31.77
C LEU A 69 -5.74 -8.92 -31.24
N MET A 70 -4.43 -8.87 -30.95
CA MET A 70 -3.75 -9.94 -30.20
C MET A 70 -3.88 -9.64 -28.72
N HIS A 71 -4.56 -10.51 -27.97
CA HIS A 71 -4.53 -10.49 -26.52
C HIS A 71 -3.24 -11.16 -26.04
N ASP A 72 -2.36 -10.37 -25.43
CA ASP A 72 -1.09 -10.84 -24.89
C ASP A 72 -1.33 -11.48 -23.51
N THR A 73 -1.31 -12.80 -23.44
CA THR A 73 -1.59 -13.59 -22.22
C THR A 73 -0.43 -13.54 -21.22
N VAL A 74 0.72 -12.98 -21.62
CA VAL A 74 1.96 -12.91 -20.82
C VAL A 74 1.78 -12.08 -19.53
N ASN A 75 0.82 -11.16 -19.50
CA ASN A 75 0.56 -10.36 -18.29
C ASN A 75 -0.15 -11.17 -17.19
N ILE A 76 -0.90 -12.23 -17.54
CA ILE A 76 -1.63 -13.07 -16.58
C ILE A 76 -0.68 -13.97 -15.78
N SER A 77 0.47 -14.35 -16.36
CA SER A 77 1.45 -15.23 -15.69
C SER A 77 2.34 -14.53 -14.66
N LYS A 78 2.33 -13.19 -14.59
CA LYS A 78 3.17 -12.44 -13.64
C LYS A 78 2.54 -12.26 -12.26
N THR A 79 1.33 -12.79 -12.06
CA THR A 79 0.42 -12.50 -10.93
C THR A 79 0.53 -13.45 -9.74
N ASP A 80 1.56 -14.30 -9.65
CA ASP A 80 1.63 -15.37 -8.63
C ASP A 80 2.66 -15.11 -7.51
N SER A 81 2.99 -13.86 -7.21
CA SER A 81 3.76 -13.56 -5.99
C SER A 81 2.82 -13.55 -4.77
N ILE A 82 2.78 -14.65 -4.02
CA ILE A 82 2.11 -14.72 -2.71
C ILE A 82 2.87 -13.82 -1.74
N ALA A 83 2.25 -12.71 -1.30
CA ALA A 83 2.86 -11.81 -0.33
C ALA A 83 2.84 -12.43 1.08
N VAL A 84 4.02 -12.64 1.66
CA VAL A 84 4.18 -13.16 3.03
C VAL A 84 4.08 -11.99 4.02
N PRO A 85 3.29 -12.09 5.11
CA PRO A 85 3.24 -11.04 6.13
C PRO A 85 4.58 -10.98 6.85
N TYR A 86 5.25 -9.84 6.76
CA TYR A 86 6.51 -9.58 7.47
C TYR A 86 6.29 -8.62 8.64
N PRO A 87 7.05 -8.76 9.74
CA PRO A 87 6.95 -7.85 10.87
C PRO A 87 7.42 -6.46 10.44
N VAL A 88 6.52 -5.48 10.50
CA VAL A 88 6.85 -4.07 10.24
C VAL A 88 7.23 -3.42 11.55
N GLU A 89 8.32 -2.66 11.55
CA GLU A 89 8.67 -1.77 12.66
C GLU A 89 7.60 -0.67 12.77
N VAL A 90 6.59 -0.92 13.61
CA VAL A 90 5.56 0.08 13.89
C VAL A 90 6.24 1.29 14.51
N VAL A 91 6.16 2.44 13.85
CA VAL A 91 6.63 3.71 14.39
C VAL A 91 5.81 3.98 15.66
N LYS A 92 6.40 3.67 16.81
CA LYS A 92 5.78 3.96 18.10
C LYS A 92 5.84 5.48 18.26
N ASN A 93 4.67 6.13 18.18
CA ASN A 93 4.52 7.51 18.58
C ASN A 93 4.96 7.62 20.03
N LYS A 94 6.20 8.06 20.24
CA LYS A 94 6.81 8.13 21.56
C LYS A 94 6.18 9.33 22.25
N VAL A 95 5.35 9.04 23.26
CA VAL A 95 4.78 10.09 24.11
C VAL A 95 5.96 10.91 24.67
N PRO A 96 5.97 12.24 24.50
CA PRO A 96 7.06 13.06 24.99
C PRO A 96 7.21 12.87 26.50
N SER A 97 8.44 12.67 26.97
CA SER A 97 8.74 12.40 28.40
C SER A 97 8.14 13.46 29.34
N ILE A 98 8.03 14.71 28.85
CA ILE A 98 7.44 15.85 29.57
C ILE A 98 5.97 15.62 29.98
N MET A 99 5.22 14.80 29.22
CA MET A 99 3.80 14.60 29.43
C MET A 99 3.52 13.85 30.75
N TRP A 100 4.43 12.97 31.18
CA TRP A 100 4.34 12.27 32.46
C TRP A 100 4.56 13.21 33.64
N TRP A 101 5.49 14.16 33.52
CA TRP A 101 5.72 15.20 34.53
C TRP A 101 4.50 16.11 34.69
N LEU A 102 3.84 16.46 33.59
CA LEU A 102 2.59 17.23 33.61
C LEU A 102 1.46 16.49 34.35
N ILE A 103 1.31 15.17 34.12
CA ILE A 103 0.29 14.37 34.81
C ILE A 103 0.54 14.34 36.32
N ILE A 104 1.80 14.16 36.76
CA ILE A 104 2.16 14.14 38.18
C ILE A 104 1.90 15.50 38.82
N LEU A 105 2.22 16.59 38.13
CA LEU A 105 1.97 17.94 38.61
C LEU A 105 0.47 18.21 38.79
N LEU A 106 -0.35 17.88 37.79
CA LEU A 106 -1.81 18.04 37.86
C LEU A 106 -2.41 17.21 39.00
N ALA A 107 -1.94 15.96 39.17
CA ALA A 107 -2.35 15.13 40.28
C ALA A 107 -1.99 15.76 41.63
N ALA A 108 -0.76 16.27 41.80
CA ALA A 108 -0.33 16.94 43.02
C ALA A 108 -1.17 18.18 43.37
N PHE A 109 -1.52 19.00 42.38
CA PHE A 109 -2.39 20.17 42.58
C PHE A 109 -3.83 19.81 42.95
N SER A 110 -4.30 18.60 42.64
CA SER A 110 -5.64 18.13 43.01
C SER A 110 -5.72 17.60 44.47
N ILE A 111 -4.59 17.30 45.11
CA ILE A 111 -4.57 16.72 46.47
C ILE A 111 -5.13 17.69 47.54
N PRO A 112 -4.78 19.00 47.56
CA PRO A 112 -5.30 19.93 48.55
C PRO A 112 -6.81 20.14 48.47
N SER A 113 -7.37 20.18 47.26
CA SER A 113 -8.82 20.33 47.04
C SER A 113 -9.57 19.08 47.49
N VAL A 114 -9.05 17.89 47.18
CA VAL A 114 -9.59 16.62 47.69
C VAL A 114 -9.51 16.55 49.22
N LEU A 115 -8.40 16.93 49.83
CA LEU A 115 -8.25 16.99 51.29
C LEU A 115 -9.23 17.95 51.95
N LYS A 116 -9.50 19.11 51.33
CA LYS A 116 -10.48 20.09 51.82
C LYS A 116 -11.90 19.52 51.79
N ILE A 117 -12.27 18.82 50.71
CA ILE A 117 -13.57 18.16 50.57
C ILE A 117 -13.72 17.05 51.63
N ILE A 118 -12.69 16.22 51.83
CA ILE A 118 -12.70 15.17 52.86
C ILE A 118 -12.88 15.76 54.27
N ARG A 119 -12.17 16.84 54.60
CA ARG A 119 -12.31 17.54 55.89
C ARG A 119 -13.70 18.16 56.07
N PHE A 120 -14.29 18.70 55.00
CA PHE A 120 -15.64 19.27 55.03
C PHE A 120 -16.71 18.20 55.27
N ILE A 121 -16.60 17.04 54.63
CA ILE A 121 -17.52 15.91 54.84
C ILE A 121 -17.40 15.38 56.28
N ARG A 122 -16.17 15.28 56.81
CA ARG A 122 -15.92 14.79 58.18
C ARG A 122 -16.37 15.75 59.28
N GLY A 123 -16.42 17.05 59.03
CA GLY A 123 -16.93 18.04 60.00
C GLY A 123 -18.45 18.22 59.99
N LYS A 124 -19.16 17.51 59.10
CA LYS A 124 -20.62 17.57 58.93
C LYS A 124 -21.33 16.29 59.43
N ILE A 125 -20.55 15.28 59.82
CA ILE A 125 -20.95 14.10 60.61
C ILE A 125 -20.73 14.44 62.07
#